data_AF-A0A535UTW6-F1
#
_entry.id   AF-A0A535UTW6-F1
#
_cell.length_a   1.000
_cell.length_b   1.000
_cell.length_c   1.000
_cell.angle_alpha   90.00
_cell.angle_beta   90.00
_cell.angle_gamma   90.00
#
_symmetry.space_group_name_H-M   'P 1'
#
loop_
_entity.id
_entity.type
_entity.pdbx_description
1 polymer ?
#
loop_
_entity_poly.entity_id
_entity_poly.type
_entity_poly.pdbx_seq_one_letter_code
_entity_poly.pdbx_strand_id
1 'polypeptide(L)'
;MGVEVHGPKPLDTHEGDEIVSWAREQLVIARSILDNPGGGLLFATQTIGQVRSALAERDQRRWKDVGDLLARAEDAGVHREFEAARKLLDEAAARLA
;
A
#
# COMPACT_ATOMS: atom_id res chain seq x y z
N MET A 1 32.99 2.40 21.70
CA MET A 1 32.49 2.91 20.41
C MET A 1 31.15 3.57 20.66
N GLY A 2 31.02 4.88 20.39
CA GLY A 2 29.74 5.57 20.47
C GLY A 2 29.00 5.43 19.14
N VAL A 3 27.67 5.24 19.19
CA VAL A 3 26.81 5.25 18.01
C VAL A 3 26.56 6.71 17.63
N GLU A 4 26.90 7.09 16.41
CA GLU A 4 26.56 8.39 15.85
C GLU A 4 25.06 8.43 15.52
N VAL A 5 24.33 9.39 16.10
CA VAL A 5 22.89 9.55 15.91
C VAL A 5 22.65 10.72 14.95
N HIS A 6 22.25 10.43 13.71
CA HIS A 6 22.09 11.42 12.64
C HIS A 6 20.74 12.17 12.61
N GLY A 7 20.01 12.20 13.73
CA GLY A 7 18.65 12.74 13.77
C GLY A 7 17.66 11.89 12.96
N PRO A 8 16.37 12.26 12.96
CA PRO A 8 15.36 11.54 12.18
C PRO A 8 15.61 11.73 10.69
N LYS A 9 15.41 10.65 9.91
CA LYS A 9 15.40 10.73 8.45
C LYS A 9 14.35 11.79 8.02
N PRO A 10 14.67 12.68 7.06
CA PRO A 10 13.68 13.58 6.49
C PRO A 10 12.43 12.82 6.04
N LEU A 11 11.26 13.43 6.22
CA LEU A 11 10.01 12.84 5.78
C LEU A 11 10.02 12.73 4.26
N ASP A 12 9.92 11.51 3.75
CA ASP A 12 9.76 11.26 2.33
C ASP A 12 8.29 11.50 1.97
N THR A 13 8.06 12.53 1.17
CA THR A 13 6.72 13.00 0.84
C THR A 13 6.21 12.42 -0.49
N HIS A 14 7.08 11.90 -1.35
CA HIS A 14 6.75 11.44 -2.70
C HIS A 14 5.93 12.49 -3.49
N GLU A 15 6.58 13.59 -3.88
CA GLU A 15 5.88 14.74 -4.48
C GLU A 15 5.38 14.48 -5.90
N GLY A 16 4.27 15.15 -6.27
CA GLY A 16 3.72 15.06 -7.62
C GLY A 16 3.36 13.62 -8.00
N ASP A 17 3.93 13.13 -9.09
CA ASP A 17 3.67 11.78 -9.62
C ASP A 17 4.52 10.69 -8.95
N GLU A 18 5.48 11.04 -8.08
CA GLU A 18 6.28 10.05 -7.35
C GLU A 18 5.41 9.18 -6.43
N ILE A 19 4.29 9.73 -5.93
CA ILE A 19 3.31 8.98 -5.13
C ILE A 19 2.75 7.77 -5.89
N VAL A 20 2.61 7.88 -7.22
CA VAL A 20 2.07 6.80 -8.06
C VAL A 20 3.08 5.67 -8.16
N SER A 21 4.35 5.99 -8.42
CA SER A 21 5.43 5.01 -8.48
C SER A 21 5.62 4.30 -7.14
N TRP A 22 5.70 5.07 -6.04
CA TRP A 22 5.79 4.53 -4.69
C TRP A 22 4.60 3.62 -4.36
N ALA A 23 3.37 4.07 -4.62
CA ALA A 23 2.17 3.27 -4.35
C ALA A 23 2.20 1.94 -5.11
N ARG A 24 2.59 1.94 -6.39
CA ARG A 24 2.72 0.71 -7.19
C ARG A 24 3.73 -0.25 -6.57
N GLU A 25 4.91 0.23 -6.18
CA GLU A 25 5.94 -0.61 -5.53
C GLU A 25 5.43 -1.22 -4.23
N GLN A 26 4.76 -0.43 -3.39
CA GLN A 26 4.16 -0.92 -2.15
C GLN A 26 3.08 -1.98 -2.40
N LEU A 27 2.22 -1.79 -3.41
CA LEU A 27 1.19 -2.77 -3.75
C LEU A 27 1.78 -4.07 -4.30
N VAL A 28 2.89 -4.02 -5.05
CA VAL A 28 3.63 -5.22 -5.49
C VAL A 28 4.16 -6.00 -4.28
N ILE A 29 4.73 -5.31 -3.29
CA ILE A 29 5.20 -5.95 -2.05
C ILE A 29 4.04 -6.60 -1.31
N ALA A 30 2.96 -5.86 -1.06
CA ALA A 30 1.78 -6.37 -0.37
C ALA A 30 1.19 -7.60 -1.09
N ARG A 31 1.08 -7.54 -2.42
CA ARG A 31 0.60 -8.66 -3.25
C ARG A 31 1.49 -9.90 -3.10
N SER A 32 2.81 -9.73 -3.13
CA SER A 32 3.77 -10.85 -3.00
C SER A 32 3.66 -11.54 -1.63
N ILE A 33 3.40 -10.79 -0.56
CA ILE A 33 3.17 -11.34 0.78
C ILE A 33 1.91 -12.22 0.78
N LEU A 34 0.85 -11.83 0.08
CA LEU A 34 -0.39 -12.61 0.02
C LEU A 34 -0.24 -13.96 -0.71
N ASP A 35 0.85 -14.20 -1.44
CA ASP A 35 1.15 -15.52 -2.02
C ASP A 35 1.63 -16.52 -0.94
N ASN A 36 2.22 -16.04 0.15
CA ASN A 36 2.58 -16.84 1.33
C ASN A 36 2.48 -16.00 2.62
N PRO A 37 1.25 -15.77 3.12
CA PRO A 37 0.99 -14.71 4.08
C PRO A 37 1.66 -14.92 5.44
N GLY A 38 1.74 -16.15 5.96
CA GLY A 38 2.42 -16.47 7.22
C GLY A 38 2.24 -15.40 8.32
N GLY A 39 3.36 -14.98 8.94
CA GLY A 39 3.40 -13.79 9.81
C GLY A 39 3.47 -12.45 9.06
N GLY A 40 3.64 -12.50 7.73
CA GLY A 40 3.67 -11.35 6.83
C GLY A 40 2.33 -10.65 6.63
N LEU A 41 1.20 -11.31 6.92
CA LEU A 41 -0.14 -10.78 6.63
C LEU A 41 -0.39 -9.39 7.22
N LEU A 42 0.06 -9.14 8.46
CA LEU A 42 -0.07 -7.83 9.10
C LEU A 42 0.65 -6.74 8.30
N PHE A 43 1.83 -7.05 7.77
CA PHE A 43 2.59 -6.10 6.94
C PHE A 43 1.85 -5.81 5.64
N ALA A 44 1.29 -6.83 4.98
CA ALA A 44 0.50 -6.61 3.76
C ALA A 44 -0.70 -5.68 4.02
N THR A 45 -1.48 -5.92 5.07
CA THR A 45 -2.65 -5.08 5.37
C THR A 45 -2.25 -3.66 5.78
N GLN A 46 -1.18 -3.51 6.57
CA GLN A 46 -0.63 -2.20 6.92
C GLN A 46 -0.15 -1.42 5.69
N THR A 47 0.58 -2.07 4.78
CA THR A 47 1.04 -1.45 3.54
C THR A 47 -0.14 -0.99 2.67
N ILE A 48 -1.19 -1.81 2.54
CA ILE A 48 -2.41 -1.43 1.81
C ILE A 48 -3.06 -0.19 2.45
N GLY A 49 -3.20 -0.18 3.78
CA GLY A 49 -3.74 0.96 4.52
C GLY A 49 -2.91 2.23 4.37
N GLN A 50 -1.58 2.12 4.41
CA GLN A 50 -0.65 3.24 4.20
C GLN A 50 -0.79 3.84 2.80
N VAL A 51 -0.83 3.00 1.76
CA VAL A 51 -1.04 3.48 0.38
C VAL A 51 -2.39 4.18 0.25
N ARG A 52 -3.46 3.62 0.82
CA ARG A 52 -4.79 4.23 0.80
C ARG A 52 -4.79 5.62 1.44
N SER A 53 -4.22 5.74 2.64
CA SER A 53 -4.14 7.02 3.36
C SER A 53 -3.31 8.04 2.58
N ALA A 54 -2.14 7.66 2.10
CA ALA A 54 -1.25 8.55 1.36
C ALA A 54 -1.91 9.08 0.06
N LEU A 55 -2.61 8.22 -0.68
CA LEU A 55 -3.36 8.66 -1.87
C LEU A 55 -4.51 9.62 -1.50
N ALA A 56 -5.27 9.31 -0.44
CA ALA A 56 -6.39 10.13 0.00
C ALA A 56 -5.94 11.52 0.48
N GLU A 57 -4.80 11.61 1.19
CA GLU A 57 -4.20 12.86 1.63
C GLU A 57 -3.76 13.76 0.47
N ARG A 58 -3.37 13.16 -0.67
CA ARG A 58 -2.92 13.89 -1.86
C ARG A 58 -4.08 14.41 -2.70
N ASP A 59 -5.00 13.53 -3.08
CA ASP A 59 -6.20 13.89 -3.82
C ASP A 59 -7.26 12.79 -3.67
N GLN A 60 -8.07 12.91 -2.63
CA GLN A 60 -9.14 11.97 -2.33
C GLN A 60 -10.11 11.79 -3.51
N ARG A 61 -10.39 12.84 -4.28
CA ARG A 61 -11.35 12.77 -5.38
C ARG A 61 -10.77 12.00 -6.56
N ARG A 62 -9.50 12.26 -6.92
CA ARG A 62 -8.79 11.52 -7.97
C ARG A 62 -8.69 10.03 -7.62
N TRP A 63 -8.37 9.73 -6.37
CA TRP A 63 -8.03 8.36 -5.95
C TRP A 63 -9.14 7.59 -5.26
N LYS A 64 -10.37 8.12 -5.24
CA LYS A 64 -11.49 7.48 -4.55
C LYS A 64 -11.67 6.01 -4.96
N ASP A 65 -11.73 5.74 -6.26
CA ASP A 65 -11.96 4.38 -6.76
C ASP A 65 -10.82 3.43 -6.42
N VAL A 66 -9.57 3.91 -6.47
CA VAL A 66 -8.39 3.14 -6.05
C VAL A 66 -8.47 2.87 -4.54
N GLY A 67 -8.80 3.88 -3.74
CA GLY A 67 -8.96 3.74 -2.29
C GLY A 67 -10.05 2.74 -1.90
N ASP A 68 -11.16 2.71 -2.62
CA ASP A 68 -12.25 1.75 -2.41
C ASP A 68 -11.82 0.31 -2.74
N LEU A 69 -11.05 0.11 -3.83
CA LEU A 69 -10.46 -1.19 -4.16
C LEU A 69 -9.47 -1.65 -3.09
N LEU A 70 -8.61 -0.75 -2.61
CA LEU A 70 -7.64 -1.06 -1.56
C LEU A 70 -8.32 -1.39 -0.22
N ALA A 71 -9.40 -0.69 0.14
CA ALA A 71 -10.18 -1.01 1.34
C ALA A 71 -10.79 -2.42 1.27
N ARG A 72 -11.32 -2.81 0.10
CA ARG A 72 -11.85 -4.16 -0.12
C ARG A 72 -10.74 -5.22 -0.13
N ALA A 73 -9.57 -4.89 -0.67
CA ALA A 73 -8.42 -5.80 -0.67
C ALA A 73 -7.90 -6.06 0.75
N GLU A 74 -7.84 -5.01 1.57
CA GLU A 74 -7.49 -5.10 2.99
C GLU A 74 -8.48 -6.00 3.74
N ASP A 75 -9.78 -5.77 3.58
CA ASP A 75 -10.84 -6.56 4.21
C ASP A 75 -10.78 -8.04 3.80
N ALA A 76 -10.65 -8.32 2.50
CA ALA A 76 -10.46 -9.68 1.98
C ALA A 76 -9.20 -10.34 2.56
N GLY A 77 -8.10 -9.59 2.70
CA GLY A 77 -6.87 -10.06 3.33
C GLY A 77 -7.06 -10.47 4.79
N VAL A 78 -7.76 -9.66 5.57
CA VAL A 78 -8.10 -9.95 6.98
C VAL A 78 -8.96 -11.21 7.10
N HIS A 79 -9.92 -11.39 6.19
CA HIS A 79 -10.79 -12.57 6.12
C HIS A 79 -10.14 -13.80 5.47
N ARG A 80 -8.86 -13.72 5.11
CA ARG A 80 -8.08 -14.78 4.45
C ARG A 80 -8.59 -15.18 3.08
N GLU A 81 -9.28 -14.28 2.39
CA GLU A 81 -9.73 -14.41 1.00
C GLU A 81 -8.61 -13.97 0.04
N PHE A 82 -7.45 -14.62 0.13
CA PHE A 82 -6.22 -14.10 -0.50
C PHE A 82 -6.26 -14.01 -2.02
N GLU A 83 -7.01 -14.88 -2.70
CA GLU A 83 -7.19 -14.77 -4.13
C GLU A 83 -7.97 -13.50 -4.52
N ALA A 84 -9.05 -13.20 -3.79
CA ALA A 84 -9.84 -11.99 -4.00
C ALA A 84 -9.00 -10.74 -3.69
N ALA A 85 -8.28 -10.76 -2.56
CA ALA A 85 -7.39 -9.67 -2.18
C ALA A 85 -6.34 -9.37 -3.28
N ARG A 86 -5.66 -10.40 -3.82
CA ARG A 86 -4.68 -10.22 -4.90
C ARG A 86 -5.29 -9.61 -6.16
N LYS A 87 -6.47 -10.09 -6.59
CA LYS A 87 -7.16 -9.52 -7.76
C LYS A 87 -7.50 -8.04 -7.57
N LEU A 88 -7.96 -7.67 -6.37
CA LEU A 88 -8.28 -6.29 -6.03
C LEU A 88 -7.01 -5.40 -6.01
N LEU A 89 -5.88 -5.93 -5.53
CA LEU A 89 -4.59 -5.21 -5.58
C LEU A 89 -4.10 -5.02 -7.02
N ASP A 90 -4.19 -6.06 -7.86
CA ASP A 90 -3.82 -5.97 -9.27
C ASP A 90 -4.68 -4.93 -10.01
N GLU A 91 -5.99 -4.89 -9.72
CA GLU A 91 -6.91 -3.90 -10.27
C GLU A 91 -6.61 -2.48 -9.78
N ALA A 92 -6.35 -2.30 -8.48
CA ALA A 92 -5.98 -1.00 -7.92
C ALA A 92 -4.68 -0.48 -8.54
N ALA A 93 -3.67 -1.34 -8.70
CA ALA A 93 -2.39 -0.97 -9.30
C ALA A 93 -2.52 -0.56 -10.77
N ALA A 94 -3.41 -1.22 -11.53
CA ALA A 94 -3.70 -0.85 -12.91
C ALA A 94 -4.40 0.51 -13.07
N ARG A 95 -5.15 0.95 -12.04
CA ARG A 95 -5.88 2.22 -12.02
C ARG A 95 -5.09 3.40 -11.46
N LEU A 96 -3.90 3.15 -10.89
CA LEU A 96 -2.95 4.19 -10.56
C LEU A 96 -2.41 4.78 -11.88
N ALA A 97 -2.92 5.94 -12.32
CA ALA A 97 -2.51 6.64 -13.54
C ALA A 97 -2.31 8.13 -13.28
#